data_AF-A0A953NXA1-F1
#
_entry.id   AF-A0A953NXA1-F1
#
_cell.length_a   1.000
_cell.length_b   1.000
_cell.length_c   1.000
_cell.angle_alpha   90.00
_cell.angle_beta   90.00
_cell.angle_gamma   90.00
#
_symmetry.space_group_name_H-M   'P 1'
#
loop_
_entity.id
_entity.type
_entity.pdbx_description
1 polymer ?
#
loop_
_entity_poly.entity_id
_entity_poly.type
_entity_poly.pdbx_seq_one_letter_code
_entity_poly.pdbx_strand_id
1 'polypeptide(L)'
;MKSILSVLGVLTLLSVVAASQGAANPRSAVQIAELISLREKVANPDTRTRVEATHRVWAVGLATADPEVKLAALQLLAEPVGSASDHIRMPVMYAMAEIAASTADTRVKIKALDLLAEPLRAGQVPVRDVAVDVVNNIVNSADRGAIALAALHALGEPVRSGNNGVRIPAINAVVNTVRGSHNEAAYQAALDLLVAPLDSSAVIGGMEVRMMAVVAVERIGVESSETAAKAKAMGLLQSYAGKSTWEPEAKRRAEEAVAAIQNSMK
;
A
#
# COMPACT_ATOMS: atom_id res chain seq x y z
N MET A 1 12.56 21.37 27.18
CA MET A 1 11.75 22.43 26.52
C MET A 1 11.74 22.32 24.99
N LYS A 2 11.46 21.12 24.44
CA LYS A 2 11.28 20.91 22.97
C LYS A 2 9.86 20.48 22.59
N SER A 3 8.97 20.29 23.58
CA SER A 3 7.64 19.69 23.41
C SER A 3 6.48 20.68 23.30
N ILE A 4 6.73 21.99 23.47
CA ILE A 4 5.66 23.00 23.42
C ILE A 4 5.49 23.55 21.99
N LEU A 5 6.57 23.54 21.19
CA LEU A 5 6.56 24.03 19.80
C LEU A 5 5.88 23.06 18.81
N SER A 6 5.84 21.75 19.08
CA SER A 6 5.13 20.78 18.23
C SER A 6 3.62 20.80 18.42
N VAL A 7 3.15 21.08 19.65
CA VAL A 7 1.73 21.16 19.98
C VAL A 7 1.10 22.43 19.36
N LEU A 8 1.84 23.54 19.32
CA LEU A 8 1.36 24.79 18.71
C LEU A 8 1.20 24.70 17.18
N GLY A 9 2.10 23.98 16.50
CA GLY A 9 2.03 23.77 15.04
C GLY A 9 0.86 22.88 14.61
N VAL A 10 0.42 21.96 15.47
CA VAL A 10 -0.76 21.11 15.25
C VAL A 10 -2.06 21.89 15.49
N LEU A 11 -2.07 22.79 16.48
CA LEU A 11 -3.21 23.67 16.78
C LEU A 11 -3.49 24.64 15.63
N THR A 12 -2.46 25.18 14.97
CA THR A 12 -2.66 26.14 13.88
C THR A 12 -3.12 25.50 12.57
N LEU A 13 -2.75 24.24 12.29
CA LEU A 13 -3.25 23.56 11.09
C LEU A 13 -4.72 23.14 11.21
N LEU A 14 -5.18 22.75 12.40
CA LEU A 14 -6.57 22.34 12.63
C LEU A 14 -7.55 23.53 12.69
N SER A 15 -7.10 24.71 13.11
CA SER A 15 -7.95 25.92 13.11
C SER A 15 -8.19 26.50 11.72
N VAL A 16 -7.28 26.29 10.76
CA VAL A 16 -7.43 26.78 9.38
C VAL A 16 -8.38 25.89 8.56
N VAL A 17 -8.48 24.59 8.87
CA VAL A 17 -9.45 23.69 8.22
C VAL A 17 -10.90 24.03 8.59
N ALA A 18 -11.13 24.66 9.75
CA ALA A 18 -12.47 25.06 10.18
C ALA A 18 -13.00 26.34 9.49
N ALA A 19 -12.15 27.13 8.83
CA ALA A 19 -12.53 28.43 8.27
C ALA A 19 -12.80 28.42 6.76
N SER A 20 -12.56 27.32 6.06
CA SER A 20 -12.83 27.22 4.63
C SER A 20 -13.51 25.91 4.28
N GLN A 21 -14.82 25.80 4.55
CA GLN A 21 -15.74 24.97 3.77
C GLN A 21 -17.18 25.21 4.21
N GLY A 22 -18.08 25.28 3.21
CA GLY A 22 -19.51 25.55 3.38
C GLY A 22 -20.19 24.61 4.36
N ALA A 23 -21.27 25.12 4.97
CA ALA A 23 -22.22 24.45 5.87
C ALA A 23 -21.85 23.00 6.23
N ALA A 24 -21.00 22.82 7.25
CA ALA A 24 -20.68 21.51 7.77
C ALA A 24 -21.99 20.78 8.16
N ASN A 25 -22.19 19.57 7.63
CA ASN A 25 -23.34 18.76 7.96
C ASN A 25 -23.34 18.50 9.48
N PRO A 26 -24.41 18.84 10.23
CA PRO A 26 -24.44 18.69 11.69
C PRO A 26 -24.17 17.25 12.14
N ARG A 27 -24.48 16.25 11.31
CA ARG A 27 -24.15 14.85 11.56
C ARG A 27 -22.64 14.58 11.57
N SER A 28 -21.90 15.19 10.63
CA SER A 28 -20.44 15.09 10.56
C SER A 28 -19.79 15.72 11.78
N ALA A 29 -20.29 16.87 12.24
CA ALA A 29 -19.78 17.52 13.46
C ALA A 29 -19.92 16.63 14.71
N VAL A 30 -21.06 15.94 14.86
CA VAL A 30 -21.27 14.97 15.95
C VAL A 30 -20.29 13.80 15.87
N GLN A 31 -20.08 13.25 14.66
CA GLN A 31 -19.13 12.14 14.46
C GLN A 31 -17.68 12.57 14.72
N ILE A 32 -17.28 13.77 14.30
CA ILE A 32 -15.96 14.32 14.62
C ILE A 32 -15.80 14.52 16.14
N ALA A 33 -16.81 15.08 16.82
CA ALA A 33 -16.77 15.23 18.27
C ALA A 33 -16.66 13.87 18.99
N GLU A 34 -17.36 12.85 18.49
CA GLU A 34 -17.24 11.48 18.98
C GLU A 34 -15.82 10.95 18.80
N LEU A 35 -15.24 11.06 17.61
CA LEU A 35 -13.85 10.65 17.35
C LEU A 35 -12.87 11.37 18.28
N ILE A 36 -13.03 12.68 18.49
CA ILE A 36 -12.20 13.46 19.43
C ILE A 36 -12.30 12.88 20.85
N SER A 37 -13.50 12.50 21.30
CA SER A 37 -13.71 11.90 22.63
C SER A 37 -13.07 10.52 22.80
N LEU A 38 -12.76 9.82 21.71
CA LEU A 38 -12.13 8.50 21.71
C LEU A 38 -10.60 8.57 21.77
N ARG A 39 -9.99 9.73 21.49
CA ARG A 39 -8.53 9.88 21.33
C ARG A 39 -7.72 9.31 22.50
N GLU A 40 -8.06 9.68 23.73
CA GLU A 40 -7.34 9.20 24.91
C GLU A 40 -7.54 7.71 25.16
N LYS A 41 -8.73 7.18 24.82
CA LYS A 41 -9.04 5.76 24.97
C LYS A 41 -8.29 4.89 23.98
N VAL A 42 -8.10 5.37 22.75
CA VAL A 42 -7.30 4.68 21.71
C VAL A 42 -5.81 4.61 22.09
N ALA A 43 -5.29 5.58 22.83
CA ALA A 43 -3.91 5.56 23.34
C ALA A 43 -3.77 4.83 24.69
N ASN A 44 -4.88 4.38 25.30
CA ASN A 44 -4.88 3.88 26.67
C ASN A 44 -4.00 2.61 26.82
N PRO A 45 -3.12 2.51 27.84
CA PRO A 45 -2.31 1.32 28.06
C PRO A 45 -3.12 0.05 28.36
N ASP A 46 -4.33 0.18 28.90
CA ASP A 46 -5.25 -0.93 29.07
C ASP A 46 -5.76 -1.43 27.70
N THR A 47 -5.37 -2.66 27.35
CA THR A 47 -5.70 -3.27 26.06
C THR A 47 -7.19 -3.34 25.81
N ARG A 48 -8.01 -3.60 26.83
CA ARG A 48 -9.46 -3.70 26.67
C ARG A 48 -10.06 -2.36 26.26
N THR A 49 -9.77 -1.31 27.02
CA THR A 49 -10.19 0.07 26.72
C THR A 49 -9.75 0.50 25.32
N ARG A 50 -8.49 0.19 24.98
CA ARG A 50 -7.92 0.49 23.67
C ARG A 50 -8.65 -0.21 22.53
N VAL A 51 -8.88 -1.52 22.65
CA VAL A 51 -9.55 -2.32 21.62
C VAL A 51 -10.99 -1.89 21.42
N GLU A 52 -11.75 -1.67 22.51
CA GLU A 52 -13.12 -1.18 22.44
C GLU A 52 -13.20 0.21 21.75
N ALA A 53 -12.29 1.12 22.09
CA ALA A 53 -12.23 2.44 21.45
C ALA A 53 -11.81 2.37 19.98
N THR A 54 -10.84 1.52 19.65
CA THR A 54 -10.38 1.29 18.27
C THR A 54 -11.50 0.74 17.40
N HIS A 55 -12.26 -0.24 17.90
CA HIS A 55 -13.42 -0.78 17.22
C HIS A 55 -14.49 0.31 16.99
N ARG A 56 -14.69 1.21 17.97
CA ARG A 56 -15.62 2.33 17.80
C ARG A 56 -15.15 3.33 16.74
N VAL A 57 -13.87 3.66 16.69
CA VAL A 57 -13.28 4.51 15.63
C VAL A 57 -13.51 3.88 14.26
N TRP A 58 -13.25 2.57 14.13
CA TRP A 58 -13.53 1.83 12.89
C TRP A 58 -15.01 1.91 12.49
N ALA A 59 -15.93 1.63 13.42
CA ALA A 59 -17.36 1.67 13.15
C ALA A 59 -17.85 3.06 12.68
N VAL A 60 -17.36 4.14 13.30
CA VAL A 60 -17.70 5.52 12.89
C VAL A 60 -17.13 5.83 11.50
N GLY A 61 -15.87 5.47 11.23
CA GLY A 61 -15.22 5.68 9.94
C GLY A 61 -15.86 4.87 8.81
N LEU A 62 -16.31 3.64 9.09
CA LEU A 62 -16.96 2.78 8.11
C LEU A 62 -18.37 3.29 7.76
N ALA A 63 -19.17 3.66 8.77
CA ALA A 63 -20.58 4.00 8.60
C ALA A 63 -20.84 5.38 7.98
N THR A 64 -19.87 6.29 8.01
CA THR A 64 -20.02 7.64 7.44
C THR A 64 -19.77 7.66 5.93
N ALA A 65 -20.43 8.58 5.22
CA ALA A 65 -20.10 8.92 3.83
C ALA A 65 -19.14 10.12 3.74
N ASP A 66 -18.92 10.84 4.84
CA ASP A 66 -18.10 12.05 4.87
C ASP A 66 -16.60 11.71 4.87
N PRO A 67 -15.83 12.13 3.84
CA PRO A 67 -14.40 11.88 3.78
C PRO A 67 -13.60 12.47 4.94
N GLU A 68 -14.00 13.62 5.49
CA GLU A 68 -13.27 14.26 6.59
C GLU A 68 -13.40 13.45 7.89
N VAL A 69 -14.58 12.83 8.11
CA VAL A 69 -14.78 11.89 9.22
C VAL A 69 -13.93 10.62 9.02
N LYS A 70 -13.84 10.10 7.78
CA LYS A 70 -12.97 8.95 7.46
C LYS A 70 -11.50 9.27 7.69
N LEU A 71 -11.04 10.45 7.26
CA LEU A 71 -9.66 10.92 7.48
C LEU A 71 -9.35 11.06 8.98
N ALA A 72 -10.28 11.63 9.76
CA ALA A 72 -10.15 11.73 11.21
C ALA A 72 -10.09 10.35 11.88
N ALA A 73 -10.92 9.40 11.43
CA ALA A 73 -10.89 8.03 11.93
C ALA A 73 -9.54 7.34 11.64
N LEU A 74 -9.05 7.40 10.40
CA LEU A 74 -7.73 6.87 10.03
C LEU A 74 -6.60 7.50 10.86
N GLN A 75 -6.68 8.81 11.13
CA GLN A 75 -5.67 9.50 11.94
C GLN A 75 -5.63 9.01 13.40
N LEU A 76 -6.77 8.61 13.96
CA LEU A 76 -6.82 7.99 15.29
C LEU A 76 -6.29 6.55 15.27
N LEU A 77 -6.56 5.79 14.20
CA LEU A 77 -6.05 4.42 14.05
C LEU A 77 -4.53 4.35 13.88
N ALA A 78 -3.86 5.46 13.54
CA ALA A 78 -2.39 5.52 13.44
C ALA A 78 -1.67 5.06 14.72
N GLU A 79 -2.21 5.40 15.90
CA GLU A 79 -1.62 5.04 17.20
C GLU A 79 -1.62 3.51 17.42
N PRO A 80 -2.75 2.80 17.35
CA PRO A 80 -2.77 1.35 17.56
C PRO A 80 -2.08 0.55 16.44
N VAL A 81 -1.92 1.10 15.23
CA VAL A 81 -1.05 0.48 14.19
C VAL A 81 0.42 0.43 14.64
N GLY A 82 0.87 1.43 15.39
CA GLY A 82 2.21 1.48 15.98
C GLY A 82 2.36 0.73 17.31
N SER A 83 1.33 -0.03 17.74
CA SER A 83 1.35 -0.79 18.98
C SER A 83 2.48 -1.83 19.00
N ALA A 84 3.02 -2.15 20.18
CA ALA A 84 3.96 -3.26 20.35
C ALA A 84 3.31 -4.65 20.22
N SER A 85 1.97 -4.72 20.28
CA SER A 85 1.22 -5.98 20.19
C SER A 85 0.71 -6.21 18.78
N ASP A 86 1.27 -7.22 18.11
CA ASP A 86 0.85 -7.70 16.80
C ASP A 86 -0.67 -8.02 16.72
N HIS A 87 -1.24 -8.52 17.83
CA HIS A 87 -2.69 -8.78 17.95
C HIS A 87 -3.56 -7.52 17.98
N ILE A 88 -2.96 -6.34 18.15
CA ILE A 88 -3.63 -5.04 18.02
C ILE A 88 -3.36 -4.47 16.63
N ARG A 89 -2.08 -4.47 16.20
CA ARG A 89 -1.67 -3.87 14.92
C ARG A 89 -2.43 -4.46 13.73
N MET A 90 -2.47 -5.80 13.64
CA MET A 90 -3.01 -6.48 12.47
C MET A 90 -4.51 -6.22 12.26
N PRO A 91 -5.39 -6.37 13.28
CA PRO A 91 -6.79 -6.00 13.14
C PRO A 91 -7.01 -4.52 12.77
N VAL A 92 -6.18 -3.61 13.30
CA VAL A 92 -6.30 -2.19 12.96
C VAL A 92 -5.97 -1.92 11.50
N MET A 93 -4.94 -2.57 10.95
CA MET A 93 -4.60 -2.42 9.52
C MET A 93 -5.77 -2.88 8.63
N TYR A 94 -6.44 -3.98 8.98
CA TYR A 94 -7.66 -4.40 8.28
C TYR A 94 -8.80 -3.38 8.42
N ALA A 95 -9.02 -2.83 9.61
CA ALA A 95 -10.01 -1.78 9.83
C ALA A 95 -9.75 -0.53 8.96
N MET A 96 -8.48 -0.14 8.79
CA MET A 96 -8.10 0.94 7.88
C MET A 96 -8.38 0.60 6.41
N ALA A 97 -8.11 -0.65 6.00
CA ALA A 97 -8.41 -1.13 4.66
C ALA A 97 -9.92 -1.02 4.36
N GLU A 98 -10.76 -1.43 5.30
CA GLU A 98 -12.21 -1.35 5.16
C GLU A 98 -12.74 0.09 5.08
N ILE A 99 -12.22 0.99 5.92
CA ILE A 99 -12.56 2.42 5.81
C ILE A 99 -12.17 2.95 4.42
N ALA A 100 -10.96 2.64 3.95
CA ALA A 100 -10.50 3.06 2.63
C ALA A 100 -11.31 2.43 1.49
N ALA A 101 -11.74 1.17 1.62
CA ALA A 101 -12.57 0.48 0.64
C ALA A 101 -13.99 1.04 0.57
N SER A 102 -14.52 1.56 1.68
CA SER A 102 -15.88 2.10 1.79
C SER A 102 -16.10 3.47 1.12
N THR A 103 -15.09 4.02 0.42
CA THR A 103 -15.18 5.32 -0.25
C THR A 103 -14.41 5.33 -1.57
N ALA A 104 -14.80 6.24 -2.47
CA ALA A 104 -14.05 6.57 -3.68
C ALA A 104 -13.08 7.76 -3.46
N ASP A 105 -13.11 8.43 -2.30
CA ASP A 105 -12.22 9.57 -2.04
C ASP A 105 -10.75 9.12 -1.98
N THR A 106 -9.98 9.58 -2.96
CA THR A 106 -8.56 9.26 -3.15
C THR A 106 -7.69 9.69 -1.97
N ARG A 107 -8.03 10.79 -1.27
CA ARG A 107 -7.28 11.26 -0.09
C ARG A 107 -7.37 10.25 1.06
N VAL A 108 -8.54 9.65 1.26
CA VAL A 108 -8.76 8.61 2.30
C VAL A 108 -7.89 7.39 2.01
N LYS A 109 -7.87 6.92 0.76
CA LYS A 109 -7.09 5.75 0.34
C LYS A 109 -5.58 6.00 0.43
N ILE A 110 -5.10 7.16 -0.04
CA ILE A 110 -3.69 7.54 0.09
C ILE A 110 -3.29 7.64 1.57
N LYS A 111 -4.11 8.27 2.41
CA LYS A 111 -3.85 8.35 3.85
C LYS A 111 -3.75 6.96 4.49
N ALA A 112 -4.61 6.02 4.10
CA ALA A 112 -4.54 4.64 4.59
C ALA A 112 -3.23 3.96 4.17
N LEU A 113 -2.78 4.14 2.92
CA LEU A 113 -1.49 3.63 2.44
C LEU A 113 -0.29 4.24 3.18
N ASP A 114 -0.31 5.55 3.41
CA ASP A 114 0.76 6.27 4.13
C ASP A 114 0.95 5.73 5.55
N LEU A 115 -0.15 5.39 6.22
CA LEU A 115 -0.13 4.82 7.57
C LEU A 115 0.43 3.39 7.63
N LEU A 116 0.60 2.71 6.50
CA LEU A 116 1.24 1.38 6.43
C LEU A 116 2.77 1.46 6.32
N ALA A 117 3.36 2.66 6.24
CA ALA A 117 4.80 2.81 6.03
C ALA A 117 5.66 2.14 7.12
N GLU A 118 5.26 2.20 8.39
CA GLU A 118 5.95 1.49 9.48
C GLU A 118 5.65 -0.01 9.47
N PRO A 119 4.39 -0.48 9.40
CA PRO A 119 4.08 -1.90 9.31
C PRO A 119 4.79 -2.64 8.18
N LEU A 120 4.95 -2.02 7.01
CA LEU A 120 5.66 -2.59 5.85
C LEU A 120 7.17 -2.79 6.10
N ARG A 121 7.72 -2.13 7.13
CA ARG A 121 9.12 -2.23 7.57
C ARG A 121 9.27 -2.91 8.92
N ALA A 122 8.18 -3.42 9.51
CA ALA A 122 8.20 -4.04 10.82
C ALA A 122 9.17 -5.25 10.86
N GLY A 123 9.81 -5.46 12.02
CA GLY A 123 10.69 -6.61 12.21
C GLY A 123 9.95 -7.95 12.11
N GLN A 124 8.67 -7.96 12.47
CA GLN A 124 7.80 -9.13 12.46
C GLN A 124 7.32 -9.42 11.03
N VAL A 125 7.62 -10.64 10.55
CA VAL A 125 7.17 -11.10 9.22
C VAL A 125 5.64 -11.09 9.09
N PRO A 126 4.84 -11.59 10.07
CA PRO A 126 3.39 -11.57 9.96
C PRO A 126 2.80 -10.16 9.80
N VAL A 127 3.36 -9.16 10.49
CA VAL A 127 2.91 -7.78 10.39
C VAL A 127 3.16 -7.23 8.98
N ARG A 128 4.36 -7.48 8.42
CA ARG A 128 4.69 -7.05 7.05
C ARG A 128 3.80 -7.71 6.01
N ASP A 129 3.52 -9.00 6.17
CA ASP A 129 2.65 -9.75 5.26
C ASP A 129 1.21 -9.20 5.27
N VAL A 130 0.64 -8.98 6.47
CA VAL A 130 -0.66 -8.32 6.60
C VAL A 130 -0.66 -6.91 6.01
N ALA A 131 0.42 -6.14 6.20
CA ALA A 131 0.50 -4.81 5.62
C ALA A 131 0.49 -4.85 4.08
N VAL A 132 1.14 -5.84 3.45
CA VAL A 132 1.11 -6.05 1.99
C VAL A 132 -0.29 -6.47 1.53
N ASP A 133 -0.96 -7.35 2.26
CA ASP A 133 -2.36 -7.73 1.99
C ASP A 133 -3.30 -6.52 2.07
N VAL A 134 -3.12 -5.66 3.08
CA VAL A 134 -3.89 -4.43 3.23
C VAL A 134 -3.65 -3.43 2.09
N VAL A 135 -2.41 -3.32 1.58
CA VAL A 135 -2.15 -2.55 0.34
C VAL A 135 -2.99 -3.08 -0.82
N ASN A 136 -3.03 -4.40 -1.03
CA ASN A 136 -3.85 -5.02 -2.08
C ASN A 136 -5.35 -4.69 -1.94
N ASN A 137 -5.86 -4.69 -0.71
CA ASN A 137 -7.26 -4.38 -0.45
C ASN A 137 -7.61 -2.92 -0.77
N ILE A 138 -6.70 -1.98 -0.52
CA ILE A 138 -6.93 -0.55 -0.75
C ILE A 138 -6.94 -0.19 -2.24
N VAL A 139 -6.04 -0.79 -3.04
CA VAL A 139 -5.85 -0.44 -4.45
C VAL A 139 -6.98 -0.91 -5.38
N ASN A 140 -7.86 -1.80 -4.92
CA ASN A 140 -8.99 -2.31 -5.70
C ASN A 140 -10.14 -1.28 -5.79
N SER A 141 -9.93 -0.15 -6.47
CA SER A 141 -10.93 0.93 -6.62
C SER A 141 -11.07 1.46 -8.05
N ALA A 142 -12.03 2.37 -8.29
CA ALA A 142 -12.40 2.85 -9.63
C ALA A 142 -11.47 3.94 -10.20
N ASP A 143 -10.87 4.80 -9.35
CA ASP A 143 -9.85 5.78 -9.74
C ASP A 143 -8.46 5.24 -9.35
N ARG A 144 -7.77 4.59 -10.29
CA ARG A 144 -6.60 3.76 -9.95
C ARG A 144 -5.26 4.49 -10.03
N GLY A 145 -5.14 5.57 -10.80
CA GLY A 145 -3.83 6.11 -11.17
C GLY A 145 -2.98 6.59 -9.98
N ALA A 146 -3.48 7.59 -9.24
CA ALA A 146 -2.75 8.16 -8.11
C ALA A 146 -2.60 7.16 -6.94
N ILE A 147 -3.61 6.32 -6.73
CA ILE A 147 -3.62 5.29 -5.69
C ILE A 147 -2.61 4.20 -6.01
N ALA A 148 -2.50 3.80 -7.28
CA ALA A 148 -1.52 2.82 -7.72
C ALA A 148 -0.10 3.32 -7.47
N LEU A 149 0.21 4.57 -7.83
CA LEU A 149 1.54 5.12 -7.59
C LEU A 149 1.88 5.18 -6.09
N ALA A 150 0.95 5.62 -5.25
CA ALA A 150 1.13 5.63 -3.79
C ALA A 150 1.37 4.22 -3.23
N ALA A 151 0.61 3.23 -3.69
CA ALA A 151 0.78 1.85 -3.27
C ALA A 151 2.12 1.25 -3.74
N LEU A 152 2.57 1.56 -4.96
CA LEU A 152 3.89 1.13 -5.43
C LEU A 152 5.01 1.73 -4.58
N HIS A 153 4.91 3.01 -4.21
CA HIS A 153 5.87 3.61 -3.27
C HIS A 153 5.89 2.89 -1.92
N ALA A 154 4.73 2.51 -1.39
CA ALA A 154 4.63 1.75 -0.14
C ALA A 154 5.28 0.35 -0.25
N LEU A 155 5.08 -0.34 -1.38
CA LEU A 155 5.59 -1.70 -1.62
C LEU A 155 7.13 -1.79 -1.81
N GLY A 156 7.83 -0.66 -1.93
CA GLY A 156 9.26 -0.64 -2.25
C GLY A 156 10.16 -1.42 -1.28
N GLU A 157 9.90 -1.33 0.03
CA GLU A 157 10.65 -2.09 1.03
C GLU A 157 10.28 -3.59 1.05
N PRO A 158 8.99 -3.98 1.11
CA PRO A 158 8.58 -5.38 1.01
C PRO A 158 9.16 -6.14 -0.20
N VAL A 159 9.19 -5.51 -1.38
CA VAL A 159 9.74 -6.10 -2.62
C VAL A 159 11.24 -6.39 -2.51
N ARG A 160 11.97 -5.68 -1.65
CA ARG A 160 13.41 -5.89 -1.39
C ARG A 160 13.67 -6.72 -0.13
N SER A 161 12.64 -7.16 0.58
CA SER A 161 12.75 -7.88 1.85
C SER A 161 13.65 -9.10 1.73
N GLY A 162 14.57 -9.32 2.66
CA GLY A 162 15.38 -10.55 2.75
C GLY A 162 14.57 -11.83 2.98
N ASN A 163 13.28 -11.72 3.33
CA ASN A 163 12.40 -12.85 3.59
C ASN A 163 11.43 -13.07 2.41
N ASN A 164 11.50 -14.26 1.80
CA ASN A 164 10.65 -14.62 0.66
C ASN A 164 9.15 -14.65 1.01
N GLY A 165 8.79 -14.98 2.25
CA GLY A 165 7.40 -14.90 2.73
C GLY A 165 6.81 -13.50 2.72
N VAL A 166 7.62 -12.43 2.65
CA VAL A 166 7.16 -11.05 2.44
C VAL A 166 7.36 -10.62 0.98
N ARG A 167 8.50 -11.00 0.41
CA ARG A 167 8.90 -10.58 -0.94
C ARG A 167 7.93 -11.07 -2.01
N ILE A 168 7.49 -12.32 -1.90
CA ILE A 168 6.62 -12.98 -2.86
C ILE A 168 5.22 -12.33 -2.89
N PRO A 169 4.53 -12.17 -1.74
CA PRO A 169 3.29 -11.38 -1.69
C PRO A 169 3.46 -9.96 -2.24
N ALA A 170 4.58 -9.30 -1.97
CA ALA A 170 4.83 -7.95 -2.43
C ALA A 170 4.97 -7.86 -3.97
N ILE A 171 5.65 -8.82 -4.60
CA ILE A 171 5.73 -8.92 -6.07
C ILE A 171 4.32 -9.09 -6.68
N ASN A 172 3.49 -9.94 -6.09
CA ASN A 172 2.10 -10.09 -6.53
C ASN A 172 1.30 -8.80 -6.34
N ALA A 173 1.53 -8.08 -5.24
CA ALA A 173 0.87 -6.82 -4.97
C ALA A 173 1.25 -5.73 -5.98
N VAL A 174 2.52 -5.67 -6.43
CA VAL A 174 2.97 -4.75 -7.49
C VAL A 174 2.15 -4.96 -8.77
N VAL A 175 1.97 -6.21 -9.19
CA VAL A 175 1.18 -6.53 -10.40
C VAL A 175 -0.29 -6.14 -10.22
N ASN A 176 -0.90 -6.50 -9.09
CA ASN A 176 -2.31 -6.20 -8.83
C ASN A 176 -2.55 -4.68 -8.76
N THR A 177 -1.61 -3.92 -8.22
CA THR A 177 -1.68 -2.47 -8.09
C THR A 177 -1.84 -1.75 -9.43
N VAL A 178 -1.12 -2.22 -10.46
CA VAL A 178 -1.15 -1.58 -11.78
C VAL A 178 -2.18 -2.17 -12.74
N ARG A 179 -2.76 -3.33 -12.42
CA ARG A 179 -3.76 -3.99 -13.27
C ARG A 179 -4.93 -3.05 -13.54
N GLY A 180 -5.20 -2.78 -14.81
CA GLY A 180 -6.30 -1.91 -15.25
C GLY A 180 -6.19 -0.46 -14.75
N SER A 181 -5.00 -0.02 -14.32
CA SER A 181 -4.80 1.35 -13.84
C SER A 181 -4.72 2.38 -14.96
N HIS A 182 -4.32 1.94 -16.17
CA HIS A 182 -4.07 2.79 -17.34
C HIS A 182 -3.21 4.02 -17.02
N ASN A 183 -2.27 3.87 -16.09
CA ASN A 183 -1.41 4.94 -15.63
C ASN A 183 0.05 4.60 -15.94
N GLU A 184 0.63 5.32 -16.90
CA GLU A 184 1.99 5.06 -17.35
C GLU A 184 3.01 5.20 -16.22
N ALA A 185 2.90 6.24 -15.38
CA ALA A 185 3.82 6.42 -14.27
C ALA A 185 3.77 5.24 -13.28
N ALA A 186 2.58 4.68 -13.03
CA ALA A 186 2.42 3.49 -12.20
C ALA A 186 3.02 2.24 -12.86
N TYR A 187 2.79 2.00 -14.15
CA TYR A 187 3.44 0.89 -14.85
C TYR A 187 4.97 1.00 -14.81
N GLN A 188 5.50 2.19 -15.05
CA GLN A 188 6.92 2.47 -15.01
C GLN A 188 7.53 2.20 -13.63
N ALA A 189 6.89 2.70 -12.57
CA ALA A 189 7.30 2.48 -11.19
C ALA A 189 7.21 1.01 -10.78
N ALA A 190 6.18 0.29 -11.22
CA ALA A 190 6.05 -1.15 -10.97
C ALA A 190 7.18 -1.96 -11.61
N LEU A 191 7.54 -1.64 -12.86
CA LEU A 191 8.66 -2.27 -13.54
C LEU A 191 10.01 -1.97 -12.85
N ASP A 192 10.20 -0.75 -12.33
CA ASP A 192 11.39 -0.38 -11.56
C ASP A 192 11.53 -1.18 -10.26
N LEU A 193 10.41 -1.45 -9.58
CA LEU A 193 10.42 -2.29 -8.36
C LEU A 193 10.85 -3.73 -8.65
N LEU A 194 10.55 -4.26 -9.83
CA LEU A 194 10.84 -5.65 -10.20
C LEU A 194 12.31 -5.91 -10.54
N VAL A 195 13.14 -4.87 -10.69
CA VAL A 195 14.58 -5.01 -10.94
C VAL A 195 15.28 -5.79 -9.83
N ALA A 196 15.00 -5.48 -8.56
CA ALA A 196 15.64 -6.15 -7.42
C ALA A 196 15.24 -7.65 -7.31
N PRO A 197 13.95 -8.02 -7.43
CA PRO A 197 13.54 -9.42 -7.57
C PRO A 197 14.20 -10.17 -8.73
N LEU A 198 14.30 -9.56 -9.93
CA LEU A 198 14.98 -10.18 -11.08
C LEU A 198 16.48 -10.41 -10.81
N ASP A 199 17.12 -9.55 -10.03
CA ASP A 199 18.53 -9.69 -9.65
C ASP A 199 18.76 -10.50 -8.38
N SER A 200 17.73 -11.17 -7.86
CA SER A 200 17.84 -11.94 -6.61
C SER A 200 18.91 -13.02 -6.73
N SER A 201 19.97 -12.92 -5.92
CA SER A 201 21.06 -13.89 -5.82
C SER A 201 20.97 -14.78 -4.58
N ALA A 202 19.80 -14.80 -3.91
CA ALA A 202 19.61 -15.56 -2.69
C ALA A 202 19.82 -17.06 -2.95
N VAL A 203 20.64 -17.71 -2.12
CA VAL A 203 20.96 -19.14 -2.23
C VAL A 203 19.70 -20.00 -2.10
N ILE A 204 18.80 -19.63 -1.17
CA ILE A 204 17.53 -20.32 -0.95
C ILE A 204 16.41 -19.49 -1.55
N GLY A 205 15.65 -20.08 -2.48
CA GLY A 205 14.49 -19.46 -3.11
C GLY A 205 14.79 -18.27 -4.03
N GLY A 206 16.07 -17.98 -4.33
CA GLY A 206 16.42 -16.92 -5.28
C GLY A 206 15.84 -17.15 -6.66
N MET A 207 15.90 -18.39 -7.16
CA MET A 207 15.30 -18.79 -8.44
C MET A 207 13.78 -18.58 -8.44
N GLU A 208 13.09 -18.96 -7.37
CA GLU A 208 11.64 -18.76 -7.23
C GLU A 208 11.26 -17.27 -7.33
N VAL A 209 11.99 -16.41 -6.61
CA VAL A 209 11.80 -14.96 -6.66
C VAL A 209 12.03 -14.43 -8.09
N ARG A 210 13.11 -14.85 -8.77
CA ARG A 210 13.39 -14.42 -10.15
C ARG A 210 12.30 -14.87 -11.11
N MET A 211 11.85 -16.12 -11.01
CA MET A 211 10.80 -16.66 -11.88
C MET A 211 9.47 -15.94 -11.68
N MET A 212 9.10 -15.62 -10.45
CA MET A 212 7.91 -14.80 -10.21
C MET A 212 8.06 -13.37 -10.69
N ALA A 213 9.25 -12.78 -10.58
CA ALA A 213 9.51 -11.46 -11.13
C ALA A 213 9.40 -11.46 -12.67
N VAL A 214 9.85 -12.50 -13.36
CA VAL A 214 9.64 -12.68 -14.80
C VAL A 214 8.16 -12.70 -15.15
N VAL A 215 7.36 -13.51 -14.44
CA VAL A 215 5.90 -13.58 -14.64
C VAL A 215 5.24 -12.24 -14.34
N ALA A 216 5.68 -11.52 -13.32
CA ALA A 216 5.18 -10.19 -12.98
C ALA A 216 5.47 -9.17 -14.09
N VAL A 217 6.71 -9.11 -14.59
CA VAL A 217 7.09 -8.21 -15.69
C VAL A 217 6.32 -8.55 -16.97
N GLU A 218 6.19 -9.84 -17.30
CA GLU A 218 5.38 -10.28 -18.43
C GLU A 218 3.95 -9.76 -18.31
N ARG A 219 3.31 -9.99 -17.17
CA ARG A 219 1.91 -9.63 -16.96
C ARG A 219 1.69 -8.13 -17.05
N ILE A 220 2.58 -7.33 -16.46
CA ILE A 220 2.54 -5.87 -16.58
C ILE A 220 2.74 -5.44 -18.05
N GLY A 221 3.71 -6.04 -18.76
CA GLY A 221 3.95 -5.74 -20.17
C GLY A 221 2.77 -6.12 -21.07
N VAL A 222 2.14 -7.28 -20.87
CA VAL A 222 0.99 -7.73 -21.65
C VAL A 222 -0.24 -6.85 -21.37
N GLU A 223 -0.56 -6.61 -20.09
CA GLU A 223 -1.76 -5.88 -19.68
C GLU A 223 -1.64 -4.35 -19.84
N SER A 224 -0.44 -3.80 -19.96
CA SER A 224 -0.25 -2.36 -20.16
C SER A 224 -0.86 -1.88 -21.48
N SER A 225 -1.55 -0.74 -21.45
CA SER A 225 -2.01 0.00 -22.64
C SER A 225 -0.90 0.82 -23.29
N GLU A 226 0.23 1.02 -22.60
CA GLU A 226 1.21 2.03 -22.94
C GLU A 226 2.44 1.41 -23.59
N THR A 227 2.78 1.88 -24.80
CA THR A 227 3.92 1.36 -25.58
C THR A 227 5.25 1.48 -24.82
N ALA A 228 5.45 2.55 -24.05
CA ALA A 228 6.68 2.76 -23.29
C ALA A 228 6.83 1.75 -22.13
N ALA A 229 5.77 1.44 -21.39
CA ALA A 229 5.79 0.36 -20.40
C ALA A 229 6.02 -1.02 -21.05
N LYS A 230 5.39 -1.31 -22.20
CA LYS A 230 5.65 -2.56 -22.95
C LYS A 230 7.13 -2.68 -23.36
N ALA A 231 7.70 -1.62 -23.92
CA ALA A 231 9.10 -1.57 -24.32
C ALA A 231 10.05 -1.77 -23.14
N LYS A 232 9.79 -1.13 -21.99
CA LYS A 232 10.58 -1.32 -20.77
C LYS A 232 10.49 -2.74 -20.24
N ALA A 233 9.29 -3.33 -20.20
CA ALA A 233 9.11 -4.71 -19.77
C ALA A 233 9.91 -5.69 -20.63
N MET A 234 9.85 -5.56 -21.96
CA MET A 234 10.66 -6.36 -22.88
C MET A 234 12.16 -6.14 -22.66
N GLY A 235 12.60 -4.88 -22.54
CA GLY A 235 14.01 -4.55 -22.32
C GLY A 235 14.57 -5.12 -21.01
N LEU A 236 13.78 -5.09 -19.93
CA LEU A 236 14.12 -5.75 -18.67
C LEU A 236 14.33 -7.25 -18.89
N LEU A 237 13.33 -7.96 -19.42
CA LEU A 237 13.42 -9.41 -19.63
C LEU A 237 14.61 -9.81 -20.51
N GLN A 238 14.85 -9.09 -21.62
CA GLN A 238 15.98 -9.32 -22.52
C GLN A 238 17.33 -9.12 -21.81
N SER A 239 17.47 -8.05 -21.02
CA SER A 239 18.71 -7.76 -20.29
C SER A 239 19.08 -8.86 -19.29
N TYR A 240 18.09 -9.47 -18.64
CA TYR A 240 18.30 -10.53 -17.66
C TYR A 240 18.47 -11.91 -18.32
N ALA A 241 17.76 -12.20 -19.42
CA ALA A 241 17.99 -13.40 -20.21
C ALA A 241 19.44 -13.48 -20.74
N GLY A 242 20.05 -12.32 -21.05
CA GLY A 242 21.44 -12.22 -21.46
C GLY A 242 22.48 -12.46 -20.36
N LYS A 243 22.09 -12.52 -19.07
CA LYS A 243 23.06 -12.73 -17.97
C LYS A 243 23.58 -14.17 -17.98
N SER A 244 24.89 -14.33 -17.90
CA SER A 244 25.52 -15.66 -17.80
C SER A 244 25.14 -16.41 -16.52
N THR A 245 24.78 -15.68 -15.46
CA THR A 245 24.44 -16.20 -14.14
C THR A 245 23.04 -16.79 -14.03
N TRP A 246 22.18 -16.60 -15.03
CA TRP A 246 20.83 -17.15 -15.05
C TRP A 246 20.81 -18.59 -15.56
N GLU A 247 19.99 -19.42 -14.92
CA GLU A 247 19.75 -20.79 -15.34
C GLU A 247 19.08 -20.82 -16.73
N PRO A 248 19.33 -21.86 -17.55
CA PRO A 248 18.73 -21.97 -18.89
C PRO A 248 17.20 -21.83 -18.89
N GLU A 249 16.53 -22.37 -17.88
CA GLU A 249 15.08 -22.30 -17.73
C GLU A 249 14.58 -20.87 -17.49
N ALA A 250 15.29 -20.10 -16.67
CA ALA A 250 14.93 -18.70 -16.42
C ALA A 250 15.09 -17.84 -17.67
N LYS A 251 16.13 -18.12 -18.48
CA LYS A 251 16.35 -17.45 -19.78
C LYS A 251 15.23 -17.76 -20.76
N ARG A 252 14.92 -19.06 -20.94
CA ARG A 252 13.83 -19.52 -21.80
C ARG A 252 12.51 -18.83 -21.42
N ARG A 253 12.18 -18.77 -20.13
CA ARG A 253 10.92 -18.16 -19.68
C ARG A 253 10.87 -16.64 -19.93
N ALA A 254 12.01 -15.95 -19.79
CA ALA A 254 12.10 -14.52 -20.09
C ALA A 254 11.95 -14.25 -21.60
N GLU A 255 12.55 -15.07 -22.46
CA GLU A 255 12.38 -14.99 -23.93
C GLU A 255 10.92 -15.21 -24.35
N GLU A 256 10.25 -16.21 -23.77
CA GLU A 256 8.82 -16.47 -23.98
C GLU A 256 7.95 -15.29 -23.55
N ALA A 257 8.27 -14.68 -22.41
CA ALA A 257 7.58 -13.50 -21.91
C ALA A 257 7.76 -12.28 -22.85
N VAL A 258 8.95 -12.08 -23.42
CA VAL A 258 9.20 -11.03 -24.42
C VAL A 258 8.32 -11.25 -25.65
N ALA A 259 8.26 -12.49 -26.16
CA ALA A 259 7.42 -12.82 -27.30
C ALA A 259 5.92 -12.59 -27.01
N ALA A 260 5.47 -12.92 -25.80
CA ALA A 260 4.09 -12.66 -25.36
C ALA A 260 3.76 -11.15 -25.35
N ILE A 261 4.64 -10.32 -24.79
CA ILE A 261 4.47 -8.85 -24.79
C ILE A 261 4.46 -8.32 -26.23
N GLN A 262 5.40 -8.74 -27.07
CA GLN A 262 5.47 -8.31 -28.47
C GLN A 262 4.20 -8.69 -29.25
N ASN A 263 3.63 -9.87 -29.00
CA ASN A 263 2.38 -10.29 -29.62
C ASN A 263 1.17 -9.47 -29.15
N SER A 264 1.18 -8.96 -27.91
CA SER A 264 0.14 -8.06 -27.39
C SER A 264 0.15 -6.64 -27.99
N MET A 265 1.19 -6.31 -28.77
CA MET A 265 1.31 -5.02 -29.47
C MET A 265 0.70 -5.01 -30.88
N LYS A 266 0.29 -6.18 -31.38
CA LYS A 266 -0.34 -6.35 -32.69
C LYS A 266 -1.85 -6.18 -32.57
#